data_AF-A0A656JJQ7-F1
#
_entry.id   AF-A0A656JJQ7-F1
#
_cell.length_a   1.000
_cell.length_b   1.000
_cell.length_c   1.000
_cell.angle_alpha   90.00
_cell.angle_beta   90.00
_cell.angle_gamma   90.00
#
_symmetry.space_group_name_H-M   'P 1'
#
loop_
_entity.id
_entity.type
_entity.pdbx_description
1 polymer ?
#
loop_
_entity_poly.entity_id
_entity_poly.type
_entity_poly.pdbx_seq_one_letter_code
_entity_poly.pdbx_strand_id
1 'polypeptide(L)'
;LGGWPFTIGYYTGEGTPNRVSSTYGEDVQKGFLPSFSDERLKSYQFISDCPYCGTAGSISIATDMARARIKHVCGNSQCWSNSAAEPGEHGQGIQGEIGIYVSDEECYRYLPSVLVGTVDKLAVIGHNQRFVNFFGGARFFCPEHGFSQKSKCQHRRIERRADKWEALDCGNNTRTSIVRVVPLPAMKDPGFSLLVQDELHLLRESLGNFDAHYETLLSTLQISHGGRAPKVLSATATIKDFEDHIHHLYLLNAARFPAPGVNQGESFYARKAKDQETGSPLIRRWFAGILPIGRGRVAMKAVAEASSRFLDQVDDWRARLASGDAQLLQAIGLTASQTQDALRYIEKNLNTDLVYANSKRSITEIMRYMEEVNGKSTVERKARLLDGETRLDMILDAIRHVETKHADDTCRHIIATSVVSHGVDIAELNFMIVAGWPKSTAEYIQASARSGRVHPGIVLCVLSSHQLFESGVFMNFGDYHTFLDRLVDSVPINRFAPNIIDRTLPGVMSAVLLNWAPQQKWGGDL
;
A
#
# COMPACT_ATOMS: atom_id res chain seq x y z
N LEU A 1 26.37 -16.27 -7.68
CA LEU A 1 25.24 -17.16 -7.33
C LEU A 1 24.46 -17.37 -8.62
N GLY A 2 24.48 -18.57 -9.21
CA GLY A 2 23.64 -18.86 -10.37
C GLY A 2 22.16 -18.87 -9.98
N GLY A 3 21.25 -18.66 -10.93
CA GLY A 3 19.82 -18.65 -10.67
C GLY A 3 19.03 -17.77 -11.62
N TRP A 4 17.74 -17.67 -11.35
CA TRP A 4 16.82 -16.80 -12.07
C TRP A 4 16.92 -15.37 -11.52
N PRO A 5 16.62 -14.35 -12.33
CA PRO A 5 16.70 -12.97 -11.91
C PRO A 5 15.71 -12.68 -10.78
N PHE A 6 16.08 -11.73 -9.93
CA PHE A 6 15.18 -11.20 -8.91
C PHE A 6 14.02 -10.48 -9.59
N THR A 7 12.80 -10.89 -9.28
CA THR A 7 11.58 -10.37 -9.91
C THR A 7 10.47 -10.17 -8.88
N ILE A 8 9.58 -9.23 -9.16
CA ILE A 8 8.47 -8.85 -8.28
C ILE A 8 7.16 -9.08 -9.03
N GLY A 9 6.20 -9.76 -8.40
CA GLY A 9 4.83 -9.86 -8.93
C GLY A 9 3.85 -9.07 -8.09
N TYR A 10 3.06 -8.22 -8.74
CA TYR A 10 1.90 -7.57 -8.13
C TYR A 10 0.69 -8.48 -8.28
N TYR A 11 0.11 -8.89 -7.15
CA TYR A 11 -0.94 -9.90 -7.05
C TYR A 11 -2.11 -9.36 -6.23
N THR A 12 -2.84 -8.41 -6.80
CA THR A 12 -3.85 -7.62 -6.09
C THR A 12 -5.25 -7.87 -6.67
N GLY A 13 -6.29 -7.63 -5.86
CA GLY A 13 -7.69 -7.82 -6.27
C GLY A 13 -8.09 -6.98 -7.49
N GLU A 14 -8.04 -5.66 -7.35
CA GLU A 14 -8.48 -4.70 -8.39
C GLU A 14 -7.32 -3.99 -9.12
N GLY A 15 -6.08 -4.12 -8.64
CA GLY A 15 -4.92 -3.41 -9.19
C GLY A 15 -4.25 -4.09 -10.39
N THR A 16 -4.52 -5.38 -10.62
CA THR A 16 -3.87 -6.18 -11.69
C THR A 16 -4.87 -7.06 -12.44
N PRO A 17 -4.74 -7.22 -13.78
CA PRO A 17 -5.59 -8.13 -14.53
C PRO A 17 -5.31 -9.60 -14.18
N ASN A 18 -6.38 -10.38 -14.05
CA ASN A 18 -6.29 -11.83 -13.81
C ASN A 18 -5.68 -12.59 -14.99
N ARG A 19 -5.88 -12.09 -16.22
CA ARG A 19 -5.38 -12.68 -17.47
C ARG A 19 -5.01 -11.59 -18.45
N VAL A 20 -4.10 -11.90 -19.36
CA VAL A 20 -3.69 -10.99 -20.46
C VAL A 20 -3.85 -11.65 -21.83
N SER A 21 -4.14 -12.94 -21.86
CA SER A 21 -4.34 -13.75 -23.07
C SER A 21 -5.73 -14.38 -23.18
N SER A 22 -6.75 -13.83 -22.50
CA SER A 22 -8.13 -14.34 -22.56
C SER A 22 -8.76 -14.16 -23.94
N THR A 23 -9.56 -15.15 -24.38
CA THR A 23 -10.25 -15.12 -25.69
C THR A 23 -11.74 -15.45 -25.60
N TYR A 24 -12.34 -15.42 -24.42
CA TYR A 24 -13.70 -15.91 -24.23
C TYR A 24 -14.61 -14.90 -23.50
N GLY A 25 -15.79 -14.66 -24.06
CA GLY A 25 -16.87 -13.90 -23.42
C GLY A 25 -16.49 -12.48 -22.98
N GLU A 26 -17.06 -12.06 -21.84
CA GLU A 26 -16.79 -10.75 -21.23
C GLU A 26 -15.34 -10.59 -20.73
N ASP A 27 -14.61 -11.70 -20.55
CA ASP A 27 -13.21 -11.70 -20.12
C ASP A 27 -12.25 -11.20 -21.21
N VAL A 28 -12.69 -11.07 -22.48
CA VAL A 28 -11.87 -10.47 -23.53
C VAL A 28 -11.61 -9.01 -23.22
N GLN A 29 -12.63 -8.22 -22.88
CA GLN A 29 -12.45 -6.80 -22.57
C GLN A 29 -11.57 -6.60 -21.32
N LYS A 30 -11.67 -7.51 -20.35
CA LYS A 30 -10.93 -7.42 -19.08
C LYS A 30 -9.58 -8.10 -19.09
N GLY A 31 -9.31 -9.02 -20.02
CA GLY A 31 -8.14 -9.90 -19.94
C GLY A 31 -7.48 -10.24 -21.27
N PHE A 32 -7.72 -9.45 -22.33
CA PHE A 32 -7.03 -9.57 -23.61
C PHE A 32 -6.17 -8.33 -23.86
N LEU A 33 -4.86 -8.50 -23.90
CA LEU A 33 -3.90 -7.40 -23.95
C LEU A 33 -4.15 -6.37 -25.08
N PRO A 34 -4.53 -6.77 -26.32
CA PRO A 34 -4.82 -5.81 -27.39
C PRO A 34 -6.05 -4.93 -27.17
N SER A 35 -6.93 -5.27 -26.23
CA SER A 35 -8.11 -4.44 -25.92
C SER A 35 -7.87 -3.44 -24.79
N PHE A 36 -6.66 -3.38 -24.23
CA PHE A 36 -6.34 -2.45 -23.15
C PHE A 36 -6.06 -1.06 -23.72
N SER A 37 -6.69 -0.03 -23.16
CA SER A 37 -6.40 1.36 -23.53
C SER A 37 -5.07 1.82 -22.95
N ASP A 38 -4.51 2.90 -23.49
CA ASP A 38 -3.27 3.49 -23.00
C ASP A 38 -3.40 3.96 -21.54
N GLU A 39 -4.56 4.50 -21.14
CA GLU A 39 -4.81 4.90 -19.75
C GLU A 39 -4.78 3.69 -18.81
N ARG A 40 -5.33 2.56 -19.26
CA ARG A 40 -5.33 1.32 -18.49
C ARG A 40 -3.94 0.70 -18.41
N LEU A 41 -3.16 0.74 -19.49
CA LEU A 41 -1.76 0.29 -19.45
C LEU A 41 -0.93 1.16 -18.51
N LYS A 42 -1.11 2.49 -18.55
CA LYS A 42 -0.46 3.42 -17.63
C LYS A 42 -0.83 3.16 -16.17
N SER A 43 -2.05 2.72 -15.86
CA SER A 43 -2.41 2.37 -14.47
C SER A 43 -1.66 1.17 -13.91
N TYR A 44 -1.03 0.34 -14.76
CA TYR A 44 -0.15 -0.76 -14.34
C TYR A 44 1.31 -0.32 -14.14
N GLN A 45 1.61 0.97 -14.25
CA GLN A 45 2.90 1.54 -13.92
C GLN A 45 3.03 1.77 -12.41
N PHE A 46 3.47 0.75 -11.67
CA PHE A 46 3.65 0.83 -10.22
C PHE A 46 4.89 1.63 -9.76
N ILE A 47 5.86 1.87 -10.65
CA ILE A 47 7.05 2.67 -10.36
C ILE A 47 7.30 3.68 -11.48
N SER A 48 7.77 4.88 -11.13
CA SER A 48 8.21 5.89 -12.10
C SER A 48 9.72 5.93 -12.27
N ASP A 49 10.45 5.60 -11.20
CA ASP A 49 11.89 5.82 -11.12
C ASP A 49 12.59 4.48 -11.29
N CYS A 50 13.69 4.47 -12.05
CA CYS A 50 14.36 3.22 -12.37
C CYS A 50 15.20 2.74 -11.18
N PRO A 51 14.98 1.52 -10.65
CA PRO A 51 15.74 1.00 -9.52
C PRO A 51 17.19 0.64 -9.88
N TYR A 52 17.51 0.46 -11.16
CA TYR A 52 18.87 0.08 -11.60
C TYR A 52 19.78 1.30 -11.82
N CYS A 53 19.28 2.36 -12.46
CA CYS A 53 20.10 3.54 -12.78
C CYS A 53 19.73 4.80 -11.99
N GLY A 54 18.65 4.78 -11.19
CA GLY A 54 18.21 5.90 -10.36
C GLY A 54 17.59 7.08 -11.12
N THR A 55 17.43 6.99 -12.45
CA THR A 55 16.84 8.08 -13.24
C THR A 55 15.34 8.22 -12.92
N ALA A 56 14.97 9.36 -12.32
CA ALA A 56 13.58 9.68 -11.98
C ALA A 56 12.70 9.80 -13.22
N GLY A 57 11.46 9.30 -13.13
CA GLY A 57 10.47 9.35 -14.21
C GLY A 57 10.85 8.61 -15.50
N SER A 58 11.90 7.75 -15.47
CA SER A 58 12.41 7.07 -16.67
C SER A 58 11.69 5.77 -17.02
N ILE A 59 10.81 5.27 -16.14
CA ILE A 59 10.07 4.04 -16.37
C ILE A 59 8.81 4.31 -17.19
N SER A 60 8.55 3.45 -18.17
CA SER A 60 7.30 3.41 -18.93
C SER A 60 6.82 1.97 -19.10
N ILE A 61 5.60 1.80 -19.60
CA ILE A 61 4.99 0.50 -19.89
C ILE A 61 5.18 0.17 -21.38
N ALA A 62 5.65 -1.05 -21.65
CA ALA A 62 5.71 -1.63 -22.97
C ALA A 62 4.95 -2.97 -23.01
N THR A 63 4.34 -3.30 -24.15
CA THR A 63 3.63 -4.58 -24.33
C THR A 63 4.40 -5.52 -25.23
N ASP A 64 4.44 -6.80 -24.88
CA ASP A 64 4.99 -7.88 -25.71
C ASP A 64 3.84 -8.83 -26.06
N MET A 65 3.24 -8.63 -27.24
CA MET A 65 2.09 -9.41 -27.70
C MET A 65 2.46 -10.88 -27.93
N ALA A 66 3.65 -11.14 -28.47
CA ALA A 66 4.09 -12.50 -28.78
C ALA A 66 4.17 -13.37 -27.51
N ARG A 67 4.60 -12.79 -26.38
CA ARG A 67 4.65 -13.49 -25.09
C ARG A 67 3.44 -13.23 -24.19
N ALA A 68 2.50 -12.39 -24.65
CA ALA A 68 1.38 -11.85 -23.88
C ALA A 68 1.84 -11.25 -22.55
N ARG A 69 2.68 -10.21 -22.57
CA ARG A 69 3.27 -9.57 -21.38
C ARG A 69 3.10 -8.06 -21.35
N ILE A 70 3.06 -7.53 -20.14
CA ILE A 70 3.17 -6.10 -19.83
C ILE A 70 4.52 -5.92 -19.12
N LYS A 71 5.36 -5.03 -19.63
CA LYS A 71 6.74 -4.83 -19.16
C LYS A 71 6.97 -3.41 -18.69
N HIS A 72 7.62 -3.26 -17.55
CA HIS A 72 8.24 -2.00 -17.13
C HIS A 72 9.60 -1.89 -17.82
N VAL A 73 9.82 -0.80 -18.54
CA VAL A 73 11.04 -0.57 -19.30
C VAL A 73 11.63 0.78 -18.93
N CYS A 74 12.96 0.87 -18.87
CA CYS A 74 13.66 2.13 -18.63
C CYS A 74 14.02 2.80 -19.96
N GLY A 75 13.73 4.10 -20.10
CA GLY A 75 14.09 4.88 -21.28
C GLY A 75 15.60 5.20 -21.40
N ASN A 76 16.40 4.97 -20.35
CA ASN A 76 17.84 5.21 -20.39
C ASN A 76 18.56 4.05 -21.10
N SER A 77 19.15 4.31 -22.26
CA SER A 77 19.86 3.30 -23.07
C SER A 77 21.10 2.71 -22.37
N GLN A 78 21.69 3.43 -21.42
CA GLN A 78 22.84 2.98 -20.63
C GLN A 78 22.42 2.20 -19.37
N CYS A 79 21.12 2.14 -19.04
CA CYS A 79 20.62 1.38 -17.90
C CYS A 79 21.08 -0.09 -17.99
N TRP A 80 21.47 -0.69 -16.85
CA TRP A 80 21.91 -2.08 -16.79
C TRP A 80 20.90 -3.05 -17.44
N SER A 81 19.60 -2.83 -17.23
CA SER A 81 18.54 -3.62 -17.85
C SER A 81 18.61 -3.63 -19.39
N ASN A 82 19.11 -2.57 -20.00
CA ASN A 82 19.14 -2.37 -21.45
C ASN A 82 20.50 -2.68 -22.06
N SER A 83 21.60 -2.52 -21.30
CA SER A 83 22.97 -2.58 -21.83
C SER A 83 23.74 -3.84 -21.45
N ALA A 84 23.51 -4.40 -20.26
CA ALA A 84 24.36 -5.44 -19.67
C ALA A 84 23.59 -6.63 -19.08
N ALA A 85 22.28 -6.51 -18.86
CA ALA A 85 21.46 -7.61 -18.38
C ALA A 85 21.46 -8.76 -19.40
N GLU A 86 21.79 -9.96 -18.93
CA GLU A 86 21.79 -11.14 -19.78
C GLU A 86 20.35 -11.55 -20.17
N PRO A 87 20.12 -12.03 -21.40
CA PRO A 87 18.83 -12.60 -21.80
C PRO A 87 18.52 -13.93 -21.08
N GLY A 88 19.53 -14.50 -20.40
CA GLY A 88 19.50 -15.81 -19.77
C GLY A 88 19.57 -16.94 -20.80
N GLU A 89 20.07 -18.10 -20.38
CA GLU A 89 20.35 -19.25 -21.25
C GLU A 89 19.10 -19.80 -21.96
N HIS A 90 17.94 -19.71 -21.29
CA HIS A 90 16.67 -20.21 -21.81
C HIS A 90 15.58 -19.13 -21.85
N GLY A 91 15.93 -17.84 -21.95
CA GLY A 91 14.95 -16.76 -21.86
C GLY A 91 14.48 -16.48 -20.43
N GLN A 92 15.25 -16.95 -19.45
CA GLN A 92 15.05 -16.72 -18.02
C GLN A 92 15.54 -15.33 -17.56
N GLY A 93 16.24 -14.58 -18.40
CA GLY A 93 16.73 -13.24 -18.06
C GLY A 93 15.66 -12.15 -18.19
N ILE A 94 16.01 -10.95 -17.71
CA ILE A 94 15.15 -9.74 -17.71
C ILE A 94 15.72 -8.64 -18.62
N GLN A 95 16.50 -9.01 -19.64
CA GLN A 95 17.05 -8.04 -20.57
C GLN A 95 15.93 -7.20 -21.21
N GLY A 96 16.10 -5.88 -21.18
CA GLY A 96 15.16 -4.89 -21.70
C GLY A 96 13.97 -4.60 -20.79
N GLU A 97 13.96 -5.07 -19.54
CA GLU A 97 12.86 -4.82 -18.60
C GLU A 97 13.32 -4.74 -17.14
N ILE A 98 12.43 -4.30 -16.25
CA ILE A 98 12.73 -4.17 -14.81
C ILE A 98 12.54 -5.49 -14.04
N GLY A 99 11.71 -6.41 -14.55
CA GLY A 99 11.37 -7.66 -13.87
C GLY A 99 10.17 -7.53 -12.92
N ILE A 100 9.17 -6.74 -13.33
CA ILE A 100 7.90 -6.58 -12.60
C ILE A 100 6.78 -7.24 -13.39
N TYR A 101 6.09 -8.19 -12.76
CA TYR A 101 4.92 -8.85 -13.31
C TYR A 101 3.66 -8.19 -12.77
N VAL A 102 2.75 -7.80 -13.67
CA VAL A 102 1.56 -7.00 -13.32
C VAL A 102 0.27 -7.68 -13.72
N SER A 103 0.29 -8.99 -13.89
CA SER A 103 -0.90 -9.81 -14.06
C SER A 103 -0.77 -11.11 -13.27
N ASP A 104 -1.89 -11.64 -12.80
CA ASP A 104 -1.91 -12.93 -12.10
C ASP A 104 -1.34 -14.04 -13.01
N GLU A 105 -1.71 -14.01 -14.29
CA GLU A 105 -1.23 -14.93 -15.32
C GLU A 105 0.31 -14.92 -15.44
N GLU A 106 0.94 -13.75 -15.39
CA GLU A 106 2.40 -13.64 -15.33
C GLU A 106 2.97 -14.16 -14.02
N CYS A 107 2.37 -13.84 -12.87
CA CYS A 107 2.83 -14.32 -11.57
C CYS A 107 2.85 -15.85 -11.50
N TYR A 108 1.79 -16.52 -11.97
CA TYR A 108 1.71 -17.98 -11.94
C TYR A 108 2.68 -18.69 -12.89
N ARG A 109 3.07 -18.04 -13.99
CA ARG A 109 3.95 -18.65 -15.00
C ARG A 109 5.40 -18.21 -14.91
N TYR A 110 5.71 -17.12 -14.21
CA TYR A 110 7.10 -16.69 -14.03
C TYR A 110 7.60 -16.83 -12.60
N LEU A 111 6.72 -17.10 -11.63
CA LEU A 111 7.08 -17.42 -10.24
C LEU A 111 8.05 -16.38 -9.65
N PRO A 112 7.58 -15.14 -9.45
CA PRO A 112 8.42 -14.05 -8.97
C PRO A 112 9.10 -14.37 -7.65
N SER A 113 10.26 -13.76 -7.43
CA SER A 113 11.01 -13.88 -6.18
C SER A 113 10.26 -13.28 -4.99
N VAL A 114 9.50 -12.20 -5.22
CA VAL A 114 8.64 -11.55 -4.23
C VAL A 114 7.25 -11.37 -4.83
N LEU A 115 6.22 -11.79 -4.11
CA LEU A 115 4.83 -11.54 -4.46
C LEU A 115 4.28 -10.47 -3.52
N VAL A 116 3.90 -9.31 -4.07
CA VAL A 116 3.23 -8.23 -3.34
C VAL A 116 1.75 -8.36 -3.64
N GLY A 117 0.97 -8.83 -2.67
CA GLY A 117 -0.44 -9.08 -2.86
C GLY A 117 -1.31 -8.59 -1.72
N THR A 118 -2.61 -8.54 -1.99
CA THR A 118 -3.61 -8.25 -0.98
C THR A 118 -4.17 -9.55 -0.42
N VAL A 119 -4.53 -9.55 0.86
CA VAL A 119 -4.94 -10.75 1.61
C VAL A 119 -6.17 -11.43 0.99
N ASP A 120 -7.13 -10.65 0.49
CA ASP A 120 -8.30 -11.15 -0.23
C ASP A 120 -7.94 -12.00 -1.44
N LYS A 121 -6.81 -11.72 -2.10
CA LYS A 121 -6.36 -12.45 -3.28
C LYS A 121 -5.93 -13.88 -2.96
N LEU A 122 -5.58 -14.17 -1.70
CA LEU A 122 -5.24 -15.54 -1.29
C LEU A 122 -6.42 -16.50 -1.50
N ALA A 123 -7.66 -16.01 -1.42
CA ALA A 123 -8.86 -16.82 -1.65
C ALA A 123 -8.93 -17.44 -3.05
N VAL A 124 -8.21 -16.87 -4.04
CA VAL A 124 -8.11 -17.38 -5.41
C VAL A 124 -7.54 -18.80 -5.48
N ILE A 125 -6.77 -19.22 -4.46
CA ILE A 125 -6.29 -20.61 -4.33
C ILE A 125 -7.44 -21.63 -4.40
N GLY A 126 -8.63 -21.23 -3.93
CA GLY A 126 -9.84 -22.05 -3.91
C GLY A 126 -10.42 -22.34 -5.29
N HIS A 127 -10.09 -21.57 -6.32
CA HIS A 127 -10.68 -21.75 -7.65
C HIS A 127 -9.67 -21.64 -8.80
N ASN A 128 -8.36 -21.70 -8.50
CA ASN A 128 -7.32 -21.57 -9.52
C ASN A 128 -6.21 -22.62 -9.36
N GLN A 129 -6.21 -23.62 -10.24
CA GLN A 129 -5.20 -24.68 -10.28
C GLN A 129 -3.78 -24.20 -10.63
N ARG A 130 -3.61 -22.97 -11.14
CA ARG A 130 -2.27 -22.43 -11.47
C ARG A 130 -1.47 -22.10 -10.21
N PHE A 131 -2.14 -21.97 -9.06
CA PHE A 131 -1.51 -21.65 -7.78
C PHE A 131 -0.50 -22.73 -7.35
N VAL A 132 -0.75 -24.01 -7.68
CA VAL A 132 0.18 -25.12 -7.43
C VAL A 132 1.59 -24.87 -7.97
N ASN A 133 1.77 -24.00 -8.97
CA ASN A 133 3.10 -23.68 -9.49
C ASN A 133 4.00 -23.04 -8.41
N PHE A 134 3.43 -22.26 -7.48
CA PHE A 134 4.16 -21.73 -6.33
C PHE A 134 4.63 -22.85 -5.39
N PHE A 135 3.87 -23.94 -5.29
CA PHE A 135 4.23 -25.13 -4.49
C PHE A 135 5.02 -26.18 -5.28
N GLY A 136 5.74 -25.78 -6.33
CA GLY A 136 6.60 -26.68 -7.09
C GLY A 136 5.86 -27.58 -8.09
N GLY A 137 4.61 -27.28 -8.44
CA GLY A 137 3.87 -27.96 -9.50
C GLY A 137 4.41 -27.66 -10.91
N ALA A 138 5.22 -26.61 -11.07
CA ALA A 138 5.92 -26.31 -12.31
C ALA A 138 7.12 -27.26 -12.52
N ARG A 139 6.99 -28.20 -13.47
CA ARG A 139 8.03 -29.20 -13.82
C ARG A 139 8.69 -28.96 -15.16
N PHE A 140 8.24 -27.94 -15.88
CA PHE A 140 8.71 -27.63 -17.23
C PHE A 140 8.84 -26.12 -17.42
N PHE A 141 9.64 -25.71 -18.38
CA PHE A 141 9.86 -24.31 -18.72
C PHE A 141 9.78 -24.10 -20.23
N CYS A 142 8.93 -23.16 -20.65
CA CYS A 142 8.85 -22.66 -22.01
C CYS A 142 9.68 -21.39 -22.13
N PRO A 143 10.74 -21.34 -22.96
CA PRO A 143 11.59 -20.16 -23.10
C PRO A 143 10.89 -18.86 -23.48
N GLU A 144 9.68 -18.94 -24.05
CA GLU A 144 8.87 -17.77 -24.40
C GLU A 144 7.84 -17.40 -23.32
N HIS A 145 7.27 -18.39 -22.63
CA HIS A 145 6.05 -18.20 -21.82
C HIS A 145 6.22 -18.54 -20.34
N GLY A 146 7.40 -18.99 -19.91
CA GLY A 146 7.65 -19.30 -18.51
C GLY A 146 7.37 -20.76 -18.13
N PHE A 147 7.23 -20.98 -16.83
CA PHE A 147 6.93 -22.24 -16.18
C PHE A 147 5.59 -22.85 -16.64
N SER A 148 5.59 -24.18 -16.70
CA SER A 148 4.45 -25.02 -17.07
C SER A 148 4.42 -26.29 -16.21
N GLN A 149 3.21 -26.80 -15.97
CA GLN A 149 3.00 -28.06 -15.25
C GLN A 149 3.22 -29.27 -16.15
N LYS A 150 3.04 -29.10 -17.46
CA LYS A 150 3.10 -30.18 -18.46
C LYS A 150 4.22 -29.93 -19.47
N SER A 151 4.63 -31.00 -20.14
CA SER A 151 5.63 -30.98 -21.23
C SER A 151 5.21 -30.17 -22.45
N LYS A 152 3.92 -29.87 -22.59
CA LYS A 152 3.39 -28.88 -23.54
C LYS A 152 3.15 -27.55 -22.82
N CYS A 153 3.55 -26.46 -23.45
CA CYS A 153 3.25 -25.10 -23.00
C CYS A 153 1.73 -24.88 -23.03
N GLN A 154 1.16 -24.42 -21.92
CA GLN A 154 -0.28 -24.18 -21.77
C GLN A 154 -0.66 -22.70 -21.98
N HIS A 155 0.34 -21.85 -22.25
CA HIS A 155 0.17 -20.41 -22.44
C HIS A 155 0.01 -20.07 -23.92
N ARG A 156 -0.66 -18.94 -24.16
CA ARG A 156 -0.97 -18.45 -25.50
C ARG A 156 -0.07 -17.29 -25.90
N ARG A 157 0.18 -17.20 -27.20
CA ARG A 157 0.80 -16.06 -27.88
C ARG A 157 -0.28 -15.22 -28.54
N ILE A 158 -0.10 -13.90 -28.60
CA ILE A 158 -1.05 -13.01 -29.26
C ILE A 158 -0.44 -12.55 -30.58
N GLU A 159 -1.12 -12.86 -31.68
CA GLU A 159 -0.68 -12.54 -33.04
C GLU A 159 -1.77 -11.82 -33.81
N ARG A 160 -1.36 -10.94 -34.73
CA ARG A 160 -2.27 -10.28 -35.65
C ARG A 160 -2.41 -11.11 -36.92
N ARG A 161 -3.63 -11.56 -37.24
CA ARG A 161 -3.99 -12.28 -38.47
C ARG A 161 -5.16 -11.59 -39.14
N ALA A 162 -5.03 -11.30 -40.44
CA ALA A 162 -6.10 -10.67 -41.24
C ALA A 162 -6.80 -9.49 -40.52
N ASP A 163 -5.99 -8.56 -39.99
CA ASP A 163 -6.42 -7.38 -39.23
C ASP A 163 -7.13 -7.60 -37.89
N LYS A 164 -7.11 -8.82 -37.36
CA LYS A 164 -7.61 -9.12 -36.02
C LYS A 164 -6.51 -9.70 -35.15
N TRP A 165 -6.58 -9.39 -33.85
CA TRP A 165 -5.73 -10.02 -32.85
C TRP A 165 -6.35 -11.34 -32.40
N GLU A 166 -5.54 -12.40 -32.38
CA GLU A 166 -5.94 -13.73 -31.97
C GLU A 166 -4.95 -14.27 -30.93
N ALA A 167 -5.45 -14.94 -29.88
CA ALA A 167 -4.58 -15.68 -28.97
C ALA A 167 -4.49 -17.15 -29.39
N LEU A 168 -3.30 -17.53 -29.83
CA LEU A 168 -3.00 -18.84 -30.41
C LEU A 168 -2.18 -19.68 -29.45
N ASP A 169 -2.22 -21.00 -29.64
CA ASP A 169 -1.35 -21.90 -28.90
C ASP A 169 0.13 -21.59 -29.15
N CYS A 170 0.95 -21.82 -28.14
CA CYS A 170 2.39 -21.62 -28.24
C CYS A 170 3.01 -22.48 -29.36
N GLY A 171 3.78 -21.84 -30.24
CA GLY A 171 4.49 -22.49 -31.35
C GLY A 171 5.46 -23.58 -30.90
N ASN A 172 5.98 -23.51 -29.67
CA ASN A 172 6.93 -24.47 -29.10
C ASN A 172 6.32 -25.86 -28.85
N ASN A 173 5.00 -25.98 -28.92
CA ASN A 173 4.29 -27.25 -28.86
C ASN A 173 4.32 -28.04 -30.17
N THR A 174 4.70 -27.40 -31.29
CA THR A 174 4.67 -28.01 -32.62
C THR A 174 5.87 -28.91 -32.86
N ARG A 175 5.71 -29.95 -33.69
CA ARG A 175 6.81 -30.88 -34.04
C ARG A 175 7.95 -30.20 -34.80
N THR A 176 7.72 -29.05 -35.41
CA THR A 176 8.69 -28.29 -36.21
C THR A 176 9.39 -27.18 -35.42
N SER A 177 9.05 -26.96 -34.15
CA SER A 177 9.68 -25.89 -33.37
C SER A 177 11.15 -26.17 -33.07
N ILE A 178 11.98 -25.13 -33.24
CA ILE A 178 13.39 -25.11 -32.86
C ILE A 178 13.50 -24.89 -31.34
N VAL A 179 12.67 -23.99 -30.79
CA VAL A 179 12.59 -23.73 -29.35
C VAL A 179 11.61 -24.72 -28.72
N ARG A 180 12.03 -25.38 -27.64
CA ARG A 180 11.27 -26.45 -26.97
C ARG A 180 11.02 -26.13 -25.51
N VAL A 181 9.95 -26.71 -25.00
CA VAL A 181 9.70 -26.78 -23.56
C VAL A 181 10.74 -27.71 -22.93
N VAL A 182 11.44 -27.22 -21.91
CA VAL A 182 12.54 -27.91 -21.24
C VAL A 182 12.03 -28.50 -19.93
N PRO A 183 12.30 -29.79 -19.61
CA PRO A 183 12.00 -30.35 -18.29
C PRO A 183 12.91 -29.72 -17.23
N LEU A 184 12.36 -29.48 -16.04
CA LEU A 184 13.09 -28.95 -14.91
C LEU A 184 13.23 -30.00 -13.80
N PRO A 185 14.33 -29.97 -13.02
CA PRO A 185 14.39 -30.72 -11.79
C PRO A 185 13.32 -30.24 -10.82
N ALA A 186 13.05 -31.05 -9.79
CA ALA A 186 12.12 -30.65 -8.75
C ALA A 186 12.58 -29.36 -8.05
N MET A 187 11.64 -28.45 -7.78
CA MET A 187 11.91 -27.26 -7.00
C MET A 187 12.46 -27.66 -5.63
N LYS A 188 13.61 -27.08 -5.26
CA LYS A 188 14.34 -27.46 -4.04
C LYS A 188 13.58 -27.09 -2.76
N ASP A 189 12.94 -25.93 -2.74
CA ASP A 189 12.14 -25.43 -1.62
C ASP A 189 10.83 -24.86 -2.18
N PRO A 190 9.79 -25.70 -2.36
CA PRO A 190 8.53 -25.25 -2.94
C PRO A 190 7.75 -24.36 -1.96
N GLY A 191 7.23 -23.26 -2.48
CA GLY A 191 6.38 -22.32 -1.78
C GLY A 191 7.10 -21.07 -1.29
N PHE A 192 6.49 -20.40 -0.33
CA PHE A 192 6.95 -19.13 0.22
C PHE A 192 7.81 -19.36 1.46
N SER A 193 9.06 -18.92 1.43
CA SER A 193 9.95 -19.02 2.60
C SER A 193 9.58 -18.02 3.71
N LEU A 194 9.07 -16.84 3.32
CA LEU A 194 8.74 -15.73 4.20
C LEU A 194 7.39 -15.13 3.78
N LEU A 195 6.51 -14.92 4.75
CA LEU A 195 5.26 -14.17 4.61
C LEU A 195 5.38 -12.88 5.42
N VAL A 196 5.32 -11.73 4.74
CA VAL A 196 5.44 -10.42 5.37
C VAL A 196 4.06 -9.76 5.37
N GLN A 197 3.46 -9.62 6.55
CA GLN A 197 2.17 -8.96 6.71
C GLN A 197 2.41 -7.52 7.19
N ASP A 198 2.01 -6.54 6.37
CA ASP A 198 1.98 -5.15 6.82
C ASP A 198 0.66 -4.83 7.52
N GLU A 199 0.70 -3.89 8.45
CA GLU A 199 -0.45 -3.42 9.24
C GLU A 199 -1.32 -4.55 9.81
N LEU A 200 -0.70 -5.48 10.55
CA LEU A 200 -1.34 -6.69 11.12
C LEU A 200 -2.69 -6.40 11.79
N HIS A 201 -2.81 -5.28 12.50
CA HIS A 201 -4.02 -4.89 13.23
C HIS A 201 -5.25 -4.66 12.33
N LEU A 202 -5.06 -4.53 11.01
CA LEU A 202 -6.15 -4.47 10.03
C LEU A 202 -6.83 -5.81 9.81
N LEU A 203 -6.15 -6.92 10.11
CA LEU A 203 -6.71 -8.27 10.01
C LEU A 203 -7.62 -8.55 11.21
N ARG A 204 -8.77 -7.89 11.20
CA ARG A 204 -9.78 -7.93 12.26
C ARG A 204 -11.14 -8.36 11.73
N GLU A 205 -12.02 -8.73 12.64
CA GLU A 205 -13.41 -9.09 12.40
C GLU A 205 -13.53 -10.11 11.26
N SER A 206 -14.39 -9.83 10.28
CA SER A 206 -14.61 -10.71 9.12
C SER A 206 -13.33 -10.92 8.31
N LEU A 207 -12.58 -9.87 7.99
CA LEU A 207 -11.39 -9.96 7.15
C LEU A 207 -10.34 -10.89 7.79
N GLY A 208 -10.01 -10.66 9.06
CA GLY A 208 -9.06 -11.51 9.80
C GLY A 208 -9.55 -12.95 9.94
N ASN A 209 -10.86 -13.17 10.14
CA ASN A 209 -11.43 -14.51 10.25
C ASN A 209 -11.35 -15.30 8.93
N PHE A 210 -11.60 -14.65 7.79
CA PHE A 210 -11.45 -15.27 6.47
C PHE A 210 -9.99 -15.59 6.18
N ASP A 211 -9.12 -14.59 6.39
CA ASP A 211 -7.69 -14.70 6.16
C ASP A 211 -7.06 -15.86 6.94
N ALA A 212 -7.40 -15.97 8.23
CA ALA A 212 -6.90 -17.03 9.10
C ALA A 212 -7.04 -18.45 8.52
N HIS A 213 -8.15 -18.70 7.82
CA HIS A 213 -8.41 -20.00 7.19
C HIS A 213 -7.60 -20.20 5.90
N TYR A 214 -7.47 -19.15 5.09
CA TYR A 214 -6.71 -19.21 3.84
C TYR A 214 -5.20 -19.24 4.06
N GLU A 215 -4.68 -18.56 5.08
CA GLU A 215 -3.28 -18.63 5.50
C GLU A 215 -2.92 -20.02 6.04
N THR A 216 -3.81 -20.58 6.88
CA THR A 216 -3.65 -21.96 7.35
C THR A 216 -3.65 -22.94 6.16
N LEU A 217 -4.55 -22.75 5.19
CA LEU A 217 -4.62 -23.55 3.97
C LEU A 217 -3.34 -23.41 3.13
N LEU A 218 -2.83 -22.20 2.93
CA LEU A 218 -1.60 -21.93 2.19
C LEU A 218 -0.44 -22.72 2.79
N SER A 219 -0.22 -22.56 4.11
CA SER A 219 0.84 -23.28 4.83
C SER A 219 0.65 -24.80 4.74
N THR A 220 -0.59 -25.29 4.89
CA THR A 220 -0.89 -26.72 4.83
C THR A 220 -0.61 -27.32 3.46
N LEU A 221 -1.04 -26.64 2.38
CA LEU A 221 -0.77 -27.09 1.01
C LEU A 221 0.72 -27.09 0.71
N GLN A 222 1.44 -26.04 1.12
CA GLN A 222 2.89 -25.94 0.96
C GLN A 222 3.63 -27.10 1.63
N ILE A 223 3.31 -27.43 2.89
CA ILE A 223 3.86 -28.60 3.58
C ILE A 223 3.50 -29.89 2.85
N SER A 224 2.25 -30.01 2.38
CA SER A 224 1.76 -31.19 1.68
C SER A 224 2.43 -31.43 0.31
N HIS A 225 3.07 -30.41 -0.26
CA HIS A 225 3.90 -30.49 -1.46
C HIS A 225 5.40 -30.70 -1.15
N GLY A 226 5.76 -30.97 0.11
CA GLY A 226 7.15 -31.19 0.54
C GLY A 226 7.92 -29.91 0.83
N GLY A 227 7.24 -28.76 0.88
CA GLY A 227 7.80 -27.49 1.33
C GLY A 227 7.81 -27.37 2.85
N ARG A 228 8.25 -26.21 3.35
CA ARG A 228 8.21 -25.85 4.78
C ARG A 228 7.10 -24.84 5.03
N ALA A 229 6.56 -24.74 6.24
CA ALA A 229 5.68 -23.61 6.57
C ALA A 229 6.41 -22.27 6.36
N PRO A 230 5.76 -21.23 5.81
CA PRO A 230 6.36 -19.91 5.71
C PRO A 230 6.68 -19.37 7.11
N LYS A 231 7.81 -18.68 7.24
CA LYS A 231 8.03 -17.84 8.43
C LYS A 231 7.18 -16.59 8.31
N VAL A 232 6.37 -16.29 9.30
CA VAL A 232 5.53 -15.09 9.32
C VAL A 232 6.26 -13.95 10.03
N LEU A 233 6.37 -12.80 9.36
CA LEU A 233 6.85 -11.55 9.93
C LEU A 233 5.77 -10.50 9.74
N SER A 234 5.24 -9.97 10.83
CA SER A 234 4.15 -9.01 10.78
C SER A 234 4.58 -7.66 11.35
N ALA A 235 4.34 -6.59 10.60
CA ALA A 235 4.53 -5.22 11.05
C ALA A 235 3.20 -4.64 11.53
N THR A 236 3.25 -3.83 12.59
CA THR A 236 2.09 -3.07 13.06
C THR A 236 2.54 -1.87 13.88
N ALA A 237 1.91 -0.71 13.65
CA ALA A 237 2.20 0.50 14.41
C ALA A 237 1.72 0.39 15.88
N THR A 238 0.55 -0.20 16.08
CA THR A 238 -0.12 -0.33 17.37
C THR A 238 -0.77 -1.70 17.49
N ILE A 239 -0.53 -2.39 18.61
CA ILE A 239 -1.18 -3.67 18.89
C ILE A 239 -1.24 -3.94 20.40
N LYS A 240 -2.38 -4.48 20.83
CA LYS A 240 -2.62 -4.98 22.18
C LYS A 240 -3.06 -6.45 22.07
N ASP A 241 -2.68 -7.25 23.07
CA ASP A 241 -2.97 -8.70 23.15
C ASP A 241 -2.62 -9.44 21.84
N PHE A 242 -1.44 -9.13 21.29
CA PHE A 242 -1.01 -9.61 19.98
C PHE A 242 -0.87 -11.13 19.93
N GLU A 243 -0.61 -11.78 21.06
CA GLU A 243 -0.51 -13.23 21.17
C GLU A 243 -1.83 -13.92 20.79
N ASP A 244 -2.96 -13.41 21.30
CA ASP A 244 -4.28 -13.94 20.99
C ASP A 244 -4.64 -13.67 19.52
N HIS A 245 -4.35 -12.47 19.04
CA HIS A 245 -4.59 -12.09 17.64
C HIS A 245 -3.81 -12.99 16.66
N ILE A 246 -2.51 -13.19 16.90
CA ILE A 246 -1.65 -14.06 16.08
C ILE A 246 -2.06 -15.53 16.18
N HIS A 247 -2.45 -15.98 17.37
CA HIS A 247 -2.97 -17.34 17.53
C HIS A 247 -4.22 -17.55 16.67
N HIS A 248 -5.13 -16.57 16.67
CA HIS A 248 -6.34 -16.66 15.87
C HIS A 248 -6.06 -16.59 14.36
N LEU A 249 -5.10 -15.78 13.90
CA LEU A 249 -4.72 -15.69 12.50
C LEU A 249 -3.98 -16.95 12.01
N TYR A 250 -2.91 -17.32 12.70
CA TYR A 250 -1.92 -18.27 12.17
C TYR A 250 -1.82 -19.59 12.94
N LEU A 251 -2.49 -19.73 14.09
CA LEU A 251 -2.28 -20.83 15.06
C LEU A 251 -0.83 -20.96 15.52
N LEU A 252 -0.12 -19.84 15.60
CA LEU A 252 1.28 -19.78 16.03
C LEU A 252 1.42 -19.04 17.35
N ASN A 253 2.53 -19.29 18.03
CA ASN A 253 2.96 -18.45 19.14
C ASN A 253 3.67 -17.21 18.59
N ALA A 254 3.32 -16.05 19.13
CA ALA A 254 3.89 -14.78 18.71
C ALA A 254 5.15 -14.42 19.50
N ALA A 255 6.07 -13.73 18.85
CA ALA A 255 7.18 -13.05 19.50
C ALA A 255 7.22 -11.61 19.00
N ARG A 256 7.11 -10.64 19.92
CA ARG A 256 7.19 -9.22 19.58
C ARG A 256 8.63 -8.76 19.51
N PHE A 257 8.97 -8.06 18.43
CA PHE A 257 10.25 -7.41 18.23
C PHE A 257 10.05 -5.99 17.65
N PRO A 258 10.72 -4.95 18.18
CA PRO A 258 11.53 -4.96 19.38
C PRO A 258 10.67 -5.12 20.65
N ALA A 259 11.22 -5.80 21.66
CA ALA A 259 10.56 -5.93 22.96
C ALA A 259 10.56 -4.59 23.72
N PRO A 260 9.51 -4.26 24.48
CA PRO A 260 9.50 -3.10 25.37
C PRO A 260 10.67 -3.15 26.37
N GLY A 261 11.31 -2.02 26.63
CA GLY A 261 12.33 -1.89 27.66
C GLY A 261 11.77 -1.62 29.05
N VAL A 262 12.66 -1.45 30.03
CA VAL A 262 12.32 -1.12 31.42
C VAL A 262 11.66 0.25 31.54
N ASN A 263 12.14 1.23 30.75
CA ASN A 263 11.61 2.59 30.74
C ASN A 263 10.52 2.72 29.68
N GLN A 264 9.44 3.42 30.01
CA GLN A 264 8.36 3.70 29.08
C GLN A 264 8.85 4.48 27.86
N GLY A 265 8.56 3.95 26.67
CA GLY A 265 8.96 4.53 25.39
C GLY A 265 10.43 4.27 25.02
N GLU A 266 11.12 3.38 25.74
CA GLU A 266 12.47 2.95 25.41
C GLU A 266 12.54 1.43 25.26
N SER A 267 13.52 0.96 24.51
CA SER A 267 13.85 -0.47 24.35
C SER A 267 15.36 -0.63 24.27
N PHE A 268 15.83 -1.86 24.08
CA PHE A 268 17.23 -2.10 23.75
C PHE A 268 17.65 -1.36 22.46
N TYR A 269 16.74 -1.23 21.49
CA TYR A 269 17.01 -0.66 20.16
C TYR A 269 16.64 0.81 20.01
N ALA A 270 15.86 1.38 20.94
CA ALA A 270 15.32 2.73 20.81
C ALA A 270 15.34 3.51 22.14
N ARG A 271 15.67 4.80 22.06
CA ARG A 271 15.61 5.77 23.16
C ARG A 271 14.80 6.98 22.73
N LYS A 272 14.29 7.74 23.69
CA LYS A 272 13.67 9.04 23.38
C LYS A 272 14.73 9.98 22.83
N ALA A 273 14.48 10.53 21.65
CA ALA A 273 15.34 11.54 21.06
C ALA A 273 15.38 12.78 21.96
N LYS A 274 16.55 13.41 22.02
CA LYS A 274 16.75 14.67 22.72
C LYS A 274 17.13 15.75 21.71
N ASP A 275 16.67 16.95 21.98
CA ASP A 275 17.11 18.14 21.28
C ASP A 275 18.61 18.36 21.56
N GLN A 276 19.40 18.64 20.51
CA GLN A 276 20.85 18.70 20.63
C GLN A 276 21.33 19.95 21.37
N GLU A 277 20.57 21.05 21.30
CA GLU A 277 20.93 22.33 21.90
C GLU A 277 20.53 22.39 23.37
N THR A 278 19.30 21.98 23.68
CA THR A 278 18.71 22.10 25.02
C THR A 278 18.88 20.84 25.87
N GLY A 279 19.16 19.68 25.25
CA GLY A 279 19.22 18.38 25.93
C GLY A 279 17.85 17.87 26.42
N SER A 280 16.77 18.60 26.16
CA SER A 280 15.41 18.26 26.53
C SER A 280 14.82 17.19 25.57
N PRO A 281 13.75 16.47 25.94
CA PRO A 281 13.09 15.55 25.02
C PRO A 281 12.66 16.26 23.73
N LEU A 282 13.00 15.67 22.59
CA LEU A 282 12.67 16.26 21.29
C LEU A 282 11.15 16.25 21.08
N ILE A 283 10.56 17.44 20.99
CA ILE A 283 9.13 17.61 20.73
C ILE A 283 8.87 17.47 19.24
N ARG A 284 8.11 16.45 18.85
CA ARG A 284 7.72 16.20 17.45
C ARG A 284 6.33 16.74 17.11
N ARG A 285 5.41 16.78 18.06
CA ARG A 285 4.01 17.13 17.81
C ARG A 285 3.41 17.90 18.96
N TRP A 286 2.67 18.95 18.64
CA TRP A 286 1.80 19.67 19.55
C TRP A 286 0.36 19.28 19.29
N PHE A 287 -0.34 18.86 20.34
CA PHE A 287 -1.75 18.51 20.27
C PHE A 287 -2.59 19.58 20.96
N ALA A 288 -3.66 20.03 20.31
CA ALA A 288 -4.62 20.95 20.91
C ALA A 288 -6.05 20.53 20.58
N GLY A 289 -6.92 20.48 21.60
CA GLY A 289 -8.33 20.19 21.44
C GLY A 289 -9.14 21.47 21.18
N ILE A 290 -10.17 21.39 20.34
CA ILE A 290 -11.17 22.44 20.12
C ILE A 290 -12.54 21.80 20.35
N LEU A 291 -13.31 22.31 21.31
CA LEU A 291 -14.68 21.86 21.57
C LEU A 291 -15.68 22.98 21.24
N PRO A 292 -16.12 23.09 19.98
CA PRO A 292 -17.16 24.04 19.60
C PRO A 292 -18.49 23.74 20.33
N ILE A 293 -19.06 24.80 20.90
CA ILE A 293 -20.36 24.76 21.59
C ILE A 293 -21.40 25.40 20.68
N GLY A 294 -22.51 24.69 20.43
CA GLY A 294 -23.64 25.23 19.69
C GLY A 294 -24.59 24.13 19.24
N ARG A 295 -25.60 24.48 18.44
CA ARG A 295 -26.56 23.51 17.88
C ARG A 295 -26.14 23.08 16.48
N GLY A 296 -26.41 21.81 16.13
CA GLY A 296 -26.21 21.30 14.79
C GLY A 296 -24.78 20.81 14.57
N ARG A 297 -24.19 21.13 13.42
CA ARG A 297 -22.88 20.60 13.01
C ARG A 297 -21.75 21.60 13.14
N VAL A 298 -21.71 22.27 14.29
CA VAL A 298 -20.74 23.34 14.58
C VAL A 298 -19.30 22.82 14.51
N ALA A 299 -19.07 21.54 14.83
CA ALA A 299 -17.75 20.90 14.70
C ALA A 299 -17.18 20.98 13.28
N MET A 300 -17.96 20.62 12.24
CA MET A 300 -17.47 20.66 10.85
C MET A 300 -17.20 22.09 10.37
N LYS A 301 -18.00 23.06 10.82
CA LYS A 301 -17.74 24.48 10.58
C LYS A 301 -16.46 24.95 11.26
N ALA A 302 -16.22 24.53 12.51
CA ALA A 302 -15.01 24.86 13.25
C ALA A 302 -13.75 24.26 12.61
N VAL A 303 -13.84 23.06 12.01
CA VAL A 303 -12.76 22.48 11.19
C VAL A 303 -12.41 23.39 10.02
N ALA A 304 -13.41 23.80 9.23
CA ALA A 304 -13.22 24.67 8.08
C ALA A 304 -12.63 26.05 8.49
N GLU A 305 -13.14 26.65 9.57
CA GLU A 305 -12.63 27.91 10.08
C GLU A 305 -11.19 27.77 10.59
N ALA A 306 -10.88 26.74 11.38
CA ALA A 306 -9.53 26.52 11.91
C ALA A 306 -8.50 26.30 10.78
N SER A 307 -8.88 25.52 9.76
CA SER A 307 -8.09 25.31 8.54
C SER A 307 -7.81 26.64 7.80
N SER A 308 -8.86 27.40 7.53
CA SER A 308 -8.72 28.67 6.79
C SER A 308 -7.92 29.71 7.57
N ARG A 309 -8.14 29.83 8.89
CA ARG A 309 -7.40 30.75 9.78
C ARG A 309 -5.92 30.40 9.88
N PHE A 310 -5.59 29.11 9.92
CA PHE A 310 -4.20 28.67 9.88
C PHE A 310 -3.53 29.12 8.58
N LEU A 311 -4.17 28.91 7.44
CA LEU A 311 -3.62 29.34 6.16
C LEU A 311 -3.56 30.86 5.99
N ASP A 312 -4.52 31.61 6.55
CA ASP A 312 -4.45 33.07 6.62
C ASP A 312 -3.20 33.52 7.38
N GLN A 313 -2.89 32.85 8.49
CA GLN A 313 -1.68 33.15 9.27
C GLN A 313 -0.40 32.79 8.51
N VAL A 314 -0.41 31.68 7.77
CA VAL A 314 0.71 31.26 6.91
C VAL A 314 0.96 32.28 5.80
N ASP A 315 -0.10 32.77 5.14
CA ASP A 315 0.02 33.76 4.07
C ASP A 315 0.49 35.11 4.61
N ASP A 316 0.00 35.55 5.78
CA ASP A 316 0.49 36.75 6.50
C ASP A 316 1.97 36.63 6.83
N TRP A 317 2.39 35.53 7.46
CA TRP A 317 3.78 35.32 7.84
C TRP A 317 4.70 35.25 6.62
N ARG A 318 4.27 34.59 5.55
CA ARG A 318 5.02 34.53 4.30
C ARG A 318 5.27 35.93 3.74
N ALA A 319 4.23 36.76 3.66
CA ALA A 319 4.34 38.13 3.15
C ALA A 319 5.27 39.00 4.01
N ARG A 320 5.14 38.90 5.34
CA ARG A 320 5.93 39.68 6.30
C ARG A 320 7.39 39.23 6.40
N LEU A 321 7.66 37.93 6.28
CA LEU A 321 9.03 37.43 6.22
C LEU A 321 9.69 37.81 4.89
N ALA A 322 8.97 37.74 3.78
CA ALA A 322 9.49 38.18 2.48
C ALA A 322 9.85 39.68 2.47
N SER A 323 9.14 40.52 3.24
CA SER A 323 9.46 41.95 3.40
C SER A 323 10.50 42.24 4.49
N GLY A 324 10.96 41.23 5.24
CA GLY A 324 11.93 41.38 6.32
C GLY A 324 11.38 42.11 7.55
N ASP A 325 10.10 41.90 7.89
CA ASP A 325 9.44 42.55 9.02
C ASP A 325 10.12 42.24 10.36
N ALA A 326 10.79 43.24 10.92
CA ALA A 326 11.51 43.15 12.19
C ALA A 326 10.59 42.88 13.39
N GLN A 327 9.34 43.34 13.38
CA GLN A 327 8.40 43.09 14.48
C GLN A 327 7.99 41.62 14.51
N LEU A 328 7.73 41.02 13.34
CA LEU A 328 7.43 39.59 13.25
C LEU A 328 8.62 38.78 13.74
N LEU A 329 9.82 39.06 13.22
CA LEU A 329 11.05 38.37 13.60
C LEU A 329 11.28 38.40 15.11
N GLN A 330 11.09 39.56 15.75
CA GLN A 330 11.17 39.68 17.20
C GLN A 330 10.10 38.85 17.92
N ALA A 331 8.85 38.86 17.43
CA ALA A 331 7.74 38.13 18.05
C ALA A 331 7.91 36.61 18.00
N ILE A 332 8.47 36.07 16.91
CA ILE A 332 8.74 34.63 16.75
C ILE A 332 10.15 34.22 17.19
N GLY A 333 10.98 35.17 17.64
CA GLY A 333 12.31 34.91 18.17
C GLY A 333 13.36 34.53 17.11
N LEU A 334 13.23 35.02 15.87
CA LEU A 334 14.18 34.76 14.79
C LEU A 334 15.04 35.98 14.47
N THR A 335 16.24 35.75 13.95
CA THR A 335 17.13 36.80 13.45
C THR A 335 16.92 37.06 11.96
N ALA A 336 17.37 38.23 11.47
CA ALA A 336 17.31 38.56 10.05
C ALA A 336 18.08 37.57 9.15
N SER A 337 19.10 36.89 9.67
CA SER A 337 19.84 35.85 8.93
C SER A 337 19.03 34.55 8.76
N GLN A 338 18.04 34.31 9.61
CA GLN A 338 17.20 33.11 9.59
C GLN A 338 15.92 33.30 8.75
N THR A 339 15.62 34.53 8.31
CA THR A 339 14.40 34.87 7.55
C THR A 339 14.20 34.00 6.32
N GLN A 340 15.27 33.76 5.54
CA GLN A 340 15.17 32.98 4.30
C GLN A 340 14.88 31.50 4.56
N ASP A 341 15.46 30.92 5.62
CA ASP A 341 15.21 29.54 6.01
C ASP A 341 13.80 29.38 6.59
N ALA A 342 13.33 30.35 7.38
CA ALA A 342 11.95 30.39 7.88
C ALA A 342 10.94 30.49 6.74
N LEU A 343 11.19 31.35 5.75
CA LEU A 343 10.35 31.48 4.56
C LEU A 343 10.27 30.14 3.82
N ARG A 344 11.43 29.49 3.55
CA ARG A 344 11.48 28.18 2.90
C ARG A 344 10.72 27.12 3.70
N TYR A 345 10.83 27.14 5.02
CA TYR A 345 10.13 26.20 5.89
C TYR A 345 8.61 26.36 5.79
N ILE A 346 8.10 27.59 5.88
CA ILE A 346 6.66 27.89 5.80
C ILE A 346 6.12 27.53 4.41
N GLU A 347 6.80 27.96 3.35
CA GLU A 347 6.40 27.71 1.98
C GLU A 347 6.37 26.22 1.63
N LYS A 348 7.29 25.44 2.20
CA LYS A 348 7.36 24.00 1.93
C LYS A 348 6.46 23.16 2.85
N ASN A 349 6.42 23.46 4.15
CA ASN A 349 5.87 22.53 5.15
C ASN A 349 4.58 22.99 5.84
N LEU A 350 4.21 24.27 5.73
CA LEU A 350 2.99 24.82 6.34
C LEU A 350 1.99 25.34 5.30
N ASN A 351 2.38 25.36 4.02
CA ASN A 351 1.56 25.85 2.93
C ASN A 351 0.32 24.97 2.67
N THR A 352 0.37 23.69 3.04
CA THR A 352 -0.77 22.77 2.89
C THR A 352 -1.14 22.18 4.23
N ASP A 353 -2.44 22.16 4.54
CA ASP A 353 -2.97 21.44 5.69
C ASP A 353 -3.59 20.09 5.32
N LEU A 354 -3.63 19.19 6.30
CA LEU A 354 -4.30 17.91 6.23
C LEU A 354 -5.53 17.89 7.13
N VAL A 355 -6.72 17.71 6.56
CA VAL A 355 -7.96 17.50 7.31
C VAL A 355 -8.33 16.02 7.27
N TYR A 356 -8.25 15.35 8.42
CA TYR A 356 -8.73 13.99 8.60
C TYR A 356 -10.19 13.98 9.02
N ALA A 357 -11.03 13.28 8.27
CA ALA A 357 -12.46 13.17 8.54
C ALA A 357 -12.92 11.72 8.66
N ASN A 358 -13.71 11.43 9.69
CA ASN A 358 -14.19 10.08 10.00
C ASN A 358 -15.20 9.51 9.00
N SER A 359 -15.81 10.35 8.15
CA SER A 359 -16.84 9.90 7.22
C SER A 359 -16.92 10.79 5.97
N LYS A 360 -17.37 10.22 4.85
CA LYS A 360 -17.66 10.97 3.61
C LYS A 360 -18.67 12.10 3.83
N ARG A 361 -19.67 11.88 4.70
CA ARG A 361 -20.65 12.90 5.05
C ARG A 361 -20.01 14.11 5.72
N SER A 362 -19.07 13.87 6.64
CA SER A 362 -18.29 14.94 7.28
C SER A 362 -17.48 15.72 6.25
N ILE A 363 -16.85 15.03 5.29
CA ILE A 363 -16.08 15.65 4.20
C ILE A 363 -16.94 16.61 3.39
N THR A 364 -18.10 16.16 2.92
CA THR A 364 -19.00 17.00 2.12
C THR A 364 -19.37 18.30 2.85
N GLU A 365 -19.59 18.21 4.16
CA GLU A 365 -19.94 19.38 4.99
C GLU A 365 -18.74 20.29 5.25
N ILE A 366 -17.57 19.73 5.55
CA ILE A 366 -16.32 20.48 5.70
C ILE A 366 -16.03 21.24 4.41
N MET A 367 -16.10 20.58 3.25
CA MET A 367 -15.87 21.22 1.95
C MET A 367 -16.82 22.40 1.72
N ARG A 368 -18.12 22.21 1.99
CA ARG A 368 -19.11 23.29 1.84
C ARG A 368 -18.81 24.49 2.74
N TYR A 369 -18.46 24.26 4.01
CA TYR A 369 -18.11 25.36 4.92
C TYR A 369 -16.75 25.98 4.56
N MET A 370 -15.79 25.18 4.10
CA MET A 370 -14.47 25.63 3.67
C MET A 370 -14.59 26.53 2.45
N GLU A 371 -15.45 26.21 1.48
CA GLU A 371 -15.74 27.07 0.33
C GLU A 371 -16.38 28.41 0.78
N GLU A 372 -17.32 28.37 1.73
CA GLU A 372 -17.94 29.59 2.30
C GLU A 372 -16.91 30.50 3.01
N VAL A 373 -15.98 29.92 3.76
CA VAL A 373 -14.95 30.67 4.50
C VAL A 373 -13.86 31.17 3.53
N ASN A 374 -13.37 30.32 2.64
CA ASN A 374 -12.33 30.67 1.67
C ASN A 374 -12.84 31.66 0.62
N GLY A 375 -14.13 31.67 0.29
CA GLY A 375 -14.74 32.68 -0.59
C GLY A 375 -14.66 34.12 -0.05
N LYS A 376 -14.31 34.29 1.24
CA LYS A 376 -14.02 35.61 1.85
C LYS A 376 -12.54 35.97 1.83
N SER A 377 -11.67 35.02 1.52
CA SER A 377 -10.23 35.24 1.40
C SER A 377 -9.90 35.85 0.04
N THR A 378 -8.80 36.59 -0.02
CA THR A 378 -8.26 37.15 -1.28
C THR A 378 -7.43 36.12 -2.05
N VAL A 379 -7.02 35.03 -1.41
CA VAL A 379 -6.20 33.96 -2.00
C VAL A 379 -7.08 32.78 -2.37
N GLU A 380 -6.99 32.32 -3.61
CA GLU A 380 -7.72 31.12 -4.05
C GLU A 380 -7.12 29.86 -3.40
N ARG A 381 -7.96 29.10 -2.69
CA ARG A 381 -7.57 27.87 -1.98
C ARG A 381 -8.46 26.71 -2.40
N LYS A 382 -7.87 25.70 -3.03
CA LYS A 382 -8.50 24.47 -3.50
C LYS A 382 -8.21 23.31 -2.56
N ALA A 383 -9.20 22.44 -2.43
CA ALA A 383 -9.11 21.19 -1.69
C ALA A 383 -9.00 19.99 -2.62
N ARG A 384 -8.14 19.04 -2.25
CA ARG A 384 -8.03 17.74 -2.91
C ARG A 384 -8.51 16.65 -1.96
N LEU A 385 -9.41 15.80 -2.44
CA LEU A 385 -10.04 14.73 -1.67
C LEU A 385 -9.28 13.42 -1.85
N LEU A 386 -8.98 12.73 -0.74
CA LEU A 386 -8.41 11.38 -0.72
C LEU A 386 -9.27 10.47 0.18
N ASP A 387 -10.13 9.66 -0.42
CA ASP A 387 -11.00 8.73 0.30
C ASP A 387 -10.79 7.27 -0.15
N GLY A 388 -11.52 6.33 0.48
CA GLY A 388 -11.37 4.89 0.22
C GLY A 388 -11.70 4.42 -1.20
N GLU A 389 -12.27 5.27 -2.05
CA GLU A 389 -12.54 4.99 -3.48
C GLU A 389 -11.50 5.65 -4.39
N THR A 390 -10.61 6.46 -3.83
CA THR A 390 -9.54 7.12 -4.58
C THR A 390 -8.50 6.10 -5.00
N ARG A 391 -8.22 6.02 -6.30
CA ARG A 391 -7.25 5.09 -6.87
C ARG A 391 -5.83 5.42 -6.40
N LEU A 392 -4.97 4.39 -6.30
CA LEU A 392 -3.59 4.52 -5.85
C LEU A 392 -2.77 5.52 -6.68
N ASP A 393 -2.93 5.54 -8.01
CA ASP A 393 -2.25 6.48 -8.89
C ASP A 393 -2.64 7.94 -8.59
N MET A 394 -3.92 8.19 -8.27
CA MET A 394 -4.39 9.52 -7.88
C MET A 394 -3.88 9.95 -6.49
N ILE A 395 -3.70 9.00 -5.57
CA ILE A 395 -3.10 9.25 -4.25
C ILE A 395 -1.61 9.61 -4.43
N LEU A 396 -0.86 8.81 -5.20
CA LEU A 396 0.55 9.08 -5.49
C LEU A 396 0.74 10.42 -6.21
N ASP A 397 -0.14 10.77 -7.13
CA ASP A 397 -0.14 12.09 -7.78
C ASP A 397 -0.42 13.22 -6.77
N ALA A 398 -1.33 13.02 -5.81
CA ALA A 398 -1.59 14.00 -4.77
C ALA A 398 -0.37 14.24 -3.88
N ILE A 399 0.31 13.17 -3.47
CA ILE A 399 1.54 13.21 -2.68
C ILE A 399 2.60 14.01 -3.45
N ARG A 400 2.88 13.61 -4.70
CA ARG A 400 3.87 14.29 -5.55
C ARG A 400 3.55 15.75 -5.78
N HIS A 401 2.27 16.08 -6.00
CA HIS A 401 1.83 17.46 -6.16
C HIS A 401 2.17 18.27 -4.91
N VAL A 402 1.86 17.77 -3.71
CA VAL A 402 2.20 18.46 -2.46
C VAL A 402 3.71 18.59 -2.25
N GLU A 403 4.50 17.57 -2.59
CA GLU A 403 5.96 17.56 -2.44
C GLU A 403 6.68 18.52 -3.40
N THR A 404 6.13 18.75 -4.60
CA THR A 404 6.80 19.45 -5.70
C THR A 404 6.15 20.77 -6.12
N LYS A 405 4.95 21.11 -5.60
CA LYS A 405 4.24 22.33 -5.98
C LYS A 405 5.00 23.59 -5.58
N HIS A 406 4.74 24.66 -6.32
CA HIS A 406 5.22 26.00 -5.98
C HIS A 406 4.49 26.55 -4.74
N ALA A 407 5.11 27.50 -4.04
CA ALA A 407 4.53 28.15 -2.86
C ALA A 407 3.20 28.89 -3.16
N ASP A 408 3.00 29.32 -4.41
CA ASP A 408 1.77 30.01 -4.86
C ASP A 408 0.70 29.06 -5.42
N ASP A 409 0.92 27.75 -5.35
CA ASP A 409 -0.04 26.78 -5.85
C ASP A 409 -1.37 26.83 -5.07
N THR A 410 -2.48 26.79 -5.81
CA THR A 410 -3.83 26.91 -5.22
C THR A 410 -4.25 25.67 -4.43
N CYS A 411 -3.59 24.52 -4.55
CA CYS A 411 -3.88 23.34 -3.74
C CYS A 411 -3.34 23.54 -2.32
N ARG A 412 -4.21 24.04 -1.42
CA ARG A 412 -3.85 24.39 -0.05
C ARG A 412 -4.44 23.44 0.99
N HIS A 413 -5.40 22.61 0.61
CA HIS A 413 -6.04 21.64 1.50
C HIS A 413 -5.98 20.22 0.96
N ILE A 414 -5.57 19.27 1.79
CA ILE A 414 -5.80 17.84 1.59
C ILE A 414 -6.87 17.40 2.58
N ILE A 415 -8.00 16.90 2.08
CA ILE A 415 -9.07 16.36 2.92
C ILE A 415 -9.11 14.85 2.70
N ALA A 416 -8.98 14.08 3.78
CA ALA A 416 -8.84 12.65 3.68
C ALA A 416 -9.60 11.87 4.75
N THR A 417 -9.97 10.63 4.42
CA THR A 417 -10.45 9.63 5.39
C THR A 417 -9.31 8.71 5.84
N SER A 418 -9.62 7.48 6.26
CA SER A 418 -8.67 6.44 6.68
C SER A 418 -7.65 6.00 5.62
N VAL A 419 -7.69 6.57 4.40
CA VAL A 419 -6.67 6.32 3.37
C VAL A 419 -5.33 6.94 3.76
N VAL A 420 -5.32 8.08 4.45
CA VAL A 420 -4.05 8.66 4.92
C VAL A 420 -3.54 8.02 6.21
N SER A 421 -4.38 7.31 6.97
CA SER A 421 -3.91 6.65 8.19
C SER A 421 -3.07 5.40 7.91
N HIS A 422 -3.20 4.79 6.73
CA HIS A 422 -2.46 3.58 6.33
C HIS A 422 -1.69 3.81 5.03
N GLY A 423 -0.40 3.45 4.99
CA GLY A 423 0.37 3.34 3.73
C GLY A 423 0.74 4.64 2.98
N VAL A 424 0.19 5.80 3.31
CA VAL A 424 0.52 7.09 2.66
C VAL A 424 1.53 7.89 3.50
N ASP A 425 2.63 8.33 2.90
CA ASP A 425 3.65 9.18 3.53
C ASP A 425 3.77 10.50 2.76
N ILE A 426 3.60 11.64 3.44
CA ILE A 426 3.86 12.98 2.92
C ILE A 426 4.68 13.70 3.99
N ALA A 427 5.96 13.96 3.71
CA ALA A 427 6.89 14.51 4.70
C ALA A 427 6.57 15.97 5.07
N GLU A 428 5.93 16.69 4.16
CA GLU A 428 5.66 18.12 4.18
C GLU A 428 4.38 18.52 4.95
N LEU A 429 3.60 17.59 5.50
CA LEU A 429 2.34 17.91 6.18
C LEU A 429 2.54 18.15 7.69
N ASN A 430 2.97 19.36 8.07
CA ASN A 430 3.21 19.71 9.48
C ASN A 430 2.01 20.33 10.20
N PHE A 431 0.87 20.46 9.55
CA PHE A 431 -0.36 20.90 10.19
C PHE A 431 -1.53 19.98 9.83
N MET A 432 -2.19 19.46 10.85
CA MET A 432 -3.28 18.52 10.69
C MET A 432 -4.47 18.92 11.56
N ILE A 433 -5.68 18.75 11.02
CA ILE A 433 -6.92 18.87 11.77
C ILE A 433 -7.63 17.51 11.74
N VAL A 434 -7.98 17.00 12.91
CA VAL A 434 -8.79 15.79 13.08
C VAL A 434 -10.24 16.22 13.36
N ALA A 435 -11.14 15.91 12.44
CA ALA A 435 -12.57 16.27 12.51
C ALA A 435 -13.38 15.18 13.24
N GLY A 436 -13.51 15.35 14.56
CA GLY A 436 -14.05 14.36 15.49
C GLY A 436 -12.99 13.36 15.95
N TRP A 437 -13.31 12.57 16.97
CA TRP A 437 -12.42 11.49 17.40
C TRP A 437 -12.56 10.29 16.45
N PRO A 438 -11.47 9.68 15.96
CA PRO A 438 -11.52 8.49 15.12
C PRO A 438 -12.22 7.31 15.80
N LYS A 439 -12.58 6.25 15.06
CA LYS A 439 -13.36 5.14 15.63
C LYS A 439 -12.60 4.35 16.69
N SER A 440 -11.27 4.43 16.68
CA SER A 440 -10.40 3.77 17.66
C SER A 440 -9.18 4.63 17.98
N THR A 441 -8.58 4.41 19.16
CA THR A 441 -7.32 5.06 19.54
C THR A 441 -6.17 4.68 18.61
N ALA A 442 -6.13 3.45 18.11
CA ALA A 442 -5.13 3.00 17.14
C ALA A 442 -5.17 3.84 15.85
N GLU A 443 -6.36 4.04 15.29
CA GLU A 443 -6.59 4.87 14.12
C GLU A 443 -6.20 6.34 14.38
N TYR A 444 -6.49 6.86 15.58
CA TYR A 444 -6.07 8.19 16.00
C TYR A 444 -4.54 8.34 16.04
N ILE A 445 -3.83 7.40 16.66
CA ILE A 445 -2.36 7.41 16.71
C ILE A 445 -1.79 7.37 15.29
N GLN A 446 -2.30 6.48 14.43
CA GLN A 446 -1.78 6.31 13.07
C GLN A 446 -2.06 7.50 12.17
N ALA A 447 -3.26 8.08 12.25
CA ALA A 447 -3.62 9.27 11.48
C ALA A 447 -2.81 10.48 11.93
N SER A 448 -2.76 10.74 13.25
CA SER A 448 -2.00 11.88 13.79
C SER A 448 -0.48 11.74 13.63
N ALA A 449 0.04 10.52 13.56
CA ALA A 449 1.45 10.24 13.29
C ALA A 449 1.90 10.65 11.88
N ARG A 450 0.96 10.96 10.96
CA ARG A 450 1.26 11.49 9.62
C ARG A 450 1.73 12.93 9.66
N SER A 451 1.34 13.70 10.67
CA SER A 451 1.91 15.04 10.88
C SER A 451 3.18 14.98 11.71
N GLY A 452 4.10 15.92 11.51
CA GLY A 452 5.26 16.09 12.36
C GLY A 452 6.32 14.98 12.28
N ARG A 453 6.51 14.39 11.09
CA ARG A 453 7.48 13.30 10.84
C ARG A 453 8.92 13.79 10.77
N VAL A 454 9.19 14.71 9.85
CA VAL A 454 10.53 15.26 9.60
C VAL A 454 10.80 16.47 10.48
N HIS A 455 9.82 17.37 10.57
CA HIS A 455 9.85 18.58 11.37
C HIS A 455 8.73 18.56 12.41
N PRO A 456 8.74 19.44 13.43
CA PRO A 456 7.65 19.51 14.39
C PRO A 456 6.31 19.86 13.72
N GLY A 457 5.26 19.12 14.09
CA GLY A 457 3.90 19.33 13.58
C GLY A 457 2.90 19.78 14.64
N ILE A 458 1.75 20.29 14.19
CA ILE A 458 0.62 20.66 15.05
C ILE A 458 -0.59 19.83 14.62
N VAL A 459 -1.26 19.21 15.59
CA VAL A 459 -2.48 18.43 15.39
C VAL A 459 -3.61 19.07 16.20
N LEU A 460 -4.59 19.63 15.51
CA LEU A 460 -5.81 20.17 16.11
C LEU A 460 -6.90 19.10 16.12
N CYS A 461 -7.45 18.78 17.28
CA CYS A 461 -8.55 17.84 17.41
C CYS A 461 -9.86 18.61 17.62
N VAL A 462 -10.67 18.74 16.57
CA VAL A 462 -11.98 19.39 16.65
C VAL A 462 -13.02 18.36 17.07
N LEU A 463 -13.40 18.41 18.34
CA LEU A 463 -14.27 17.44 19.00
C LEU A 463 -15.72 17.93 19.03
N SER A 464 -16.66 17.00 19.20
CA SER A 464 -18.09 17.25 19.19
C SER A 464 -18.63 17.34 20.62
N SER A 465 -19.15 18.52 20.98
CA SER A 465 -19.86 18.72 22.26
C SER A 465 -21.17 17.93 22.36
N HIS A 466 -21.68 17.39 21.24
CA HIS A 466 -22.86 16.53 21.22
C HIS A 466 -22.57 15.07 21.53
N GLN A 467 -21.31 14.64 21.48
CA GLN A 467 -20.91 13.29 21.82
C GLN A 467 -20.26 13.27 23.20
N LEU A 468 -20.86 12.48 24.12
CA LEU A 468 -20.39 12.38 25.50
C LEU A 468 -18.93 11.92 25.56
N PHE A 469 -18.58 10.93 24.72
CA PHE A 469 -17.22 10.42 24.63
C PHE A 469 -16.22 11.49 24.20
N GLU A 470 -16.46 12.19 23.09
CA GLU A 470 -15.55 13.23 22.59
C GLU A 470 -15.45 14.42 23.56
N SER A 471 -16.55 14.77 24.23
CA SER A 471 -16.52 15.78 25.31
C SER A 471 -15.65 15.31 26.48
N GLY A 472 -15.74 14.03 26.86
CA GLY A 472 -14.88 13.42 27.88
C GLY A 472 -13.40 13.42 27.49
N VAL A 473 -13.09 13.16 26.21
CA VAL A 473 -11.74 13.29 25.65
C VAL A 473 -11.24 14.72 25.79
N PHE A 474 -12.05 15.72 25.42
CA PHE A 474 -11.67 17.13 25.54
C PHE A 474 -11.38 17.53 27.00
N MET A 475 -12.25 17.14 27.92
CA MET A 475 -12.10 17.49 29.34
C MET A 475 -10.86 16.88 29.99
N ASN A 476 -10.39 15.74 29.50
CA ASN A 476 -9.21 15.03 30.02
C ASN A 476 -8.09 14.92 28.96
N PHE A 477 -7.98 15.91 28.08
CA PHE A 477 -7.17 15.82 26.86
C PHE A 477 -5.71 15.42 27.12
N GLY A 478 -5.08 16.00 28.15
CA GLY A 478 -3.71 15.67 28.53
C GLY A 478 -3.53 14.23 28.98
N ASP A 479 -4.48 13.70 29.78
CA ASP A 479 -4.43 12.31 30.25
C ASP A 479 -4.65 11.33 29.10
N TYR A 480 -5.61 11.61 28.21
CA TYR A 480 -5.81 10.81 27.00
C TYR A 480 -4.54 10.71 26.16
N HIS A 481 -3.84 11.83 25.94
CA HIS A 481 -2.58 11.86 25.18
C HIS A 481 -1.42 11.16 25.91
N THR A 482 -1.41 11.24 27.24
CA THR A 482 -0.39 10.57 28.07
C THR A 482 -0.53 9.04 28.03
N PHE A 483 -1.77 8.53 27.90
CA PHE A 483 -2.07 7.10 27.99
C PHE A 483 -2.56 6.45 26.68
N LEU A 484 -2.37 7.10 25.52
CA LEU A 484 -2.83 6.59 24.21
C LEU A 484 -2.49 5.11 23.98
N ASP A 485 -1.24 4.70 24.26
CA ASP A 485 -0.78 3.32 24.06
C ASP A 485 -1.58 2.29 24.88
N ARG A 486 -2.09 2.69 26.05
CA ARG A 486 -2.90 1.82 26.92
C ARG A 486 -4.38 1.79 26.52
N LEU A 487 -4.82 2.82 25.80
CA LEU A 487 -6.17 2.97 25.28
C LEU A 487 -6.34 2.32 23.90
N VAL A 488 -5.31 1.68 23.36
CA VAL A 488 -5.41 0.84 22.16
C VAL A 488 -6.17 -0.43 22.53
N ASP A 489 -7.29 -0.67 21.85
CA ASP A 489 -8.08 -1.87 22.01
C ASP A 489 -7.41 -3.09 21.36
N SER A 490 -7.72 -4.27 21.90
CA SER A 490 -7.30 -5.54 21.33
C SER A 490 -8.04 -5.77 20.01
N VAL A 491 -7.36 -6.37 19.05
CA VAL A 491 -7.92 -6.54 17.70
C VAL A 491 -8.99 -7.63 17.74
N PRO A 492 -10.27 -7.33 17.43
CA PRO A 492 -11.33 -8.33 17.55
C PRO A 492 -11.17 -9.38 16.45
N ILE A 493 -10.96 -10.64 16.82
CA ILE A 493 -10.88 -11.77 15.89
C ILE A 493 -11.42 -13.04 16.56
N ASN A 494 -12.04 -13.92 15.79
CA ASN A 494 -12.39 -15.26 16.24
C ASN A 494 -12.51 -16.20 15.03
N ARG A 495 -11.41 -16.89 14.72
CA ARG A 495 -11.34 -17.89 13.64
C ARG A 495 -12.41 -19.00 13.76
N PHE A 496 -12.88 -19.31 14.96
CA PHE A 496 -13.83 -20.39 15.21
C PHE A 496 -15.29 -19.93 15.21
N ALA A 497 -15.58 -18.71 14.76
CA ALA A 497 -16.94 -18.20 14.66
C ALA A 497 -17.81 -19.15 13.78
N PRO A 498 -18.96 -19.65 14.24
CA PRO A 498 -19.70 -20.73 13.55
C PRO A 498 -19.98 -20.45 12.07
N ASN A 499 -20.40 -19.22 11.75
CA ASN A 499 -20.78 -18.83 10.39
C ASN A 499 -19.58 -18.66 9.44
N ILE A 500 -18.33 -18.56 9.95
CA ILE A 500 -17.15 -18.37 9.10
C ILE A 500 -16.74 -19.68 8.43
N ILE A 501 -16.89 -20.80 9.14
CA ILE A 501 -16.50 -22.12 8.65
C ILE A 501 -17.35 -22.46 7.42
N ASP A 502 -18.66 -22.26 7.50
CA ASP A 502 -19.58 -22.51 6.37
C ASP A 502 -19.24 -21.68 5.12
N ARG A 503 -18.66 -20.49 5.29
CA ARG A 503 -18.28 -19.60 4.18
C ARG A 503 -16.92 -19.93 3.57
N THR A 504 -15.99 -20.44 4.35
CA THR A 504 -14.59 -20.68 3.93
C THR A 504 -14.35 -22.13 3.52
N LEU A 505 -15.05 -23.08 4.13
CA LEU A 505 -14.88 -24.51 3.89
C LEU A 505 -15.03 -24.92 2.42
N PRO A 506 -16.01 -24.41 1.64
CA PRO A 506 -16.09 -24.74 0.22
C PRO A 506 -14.84 -24.32 -0.56
N GLY A 507 -14.31 -23.13 -0.27
CA GLY A 507 -13.07 -22.62 -0.88
C GLY A 507 -11.85 -23.43 -0.48
N VAL A 508 -11.74 -23.80 0.80
CA VAL A 508 -10.69 -24.68 1.34
C VAL A 508 -10.72 -26.06 0.66
N MET A 509 -11.88 -26.69 0.60
CA MET A 509 -12.05 -28.00 -0.05
C MET A 509 -11.69 -27.94 -1.54
N SER A 510 -12.19 -26.92 -2.24
CA SER A 510 -11.90 -26.72 -3.66
C SER A 510 -10.41 -26.48 -3.91
N ALA A 511 -9.72 -25.74 -3.05
CA ALA A 511 -8.28 -25.54 -3.15
C ALA A 511 -7.49 -26.85 -3.07
N VAL A 512 -7.86 -27.74 -2.14
CA VAL A 512 -7.24 -29.08 -1.99
C VAL A 512 -7.46 -29.93 -3.24
N LEU A 513 -8.69 -29.94 -3.76
CA LEU A 513 -9.04 -30.69 -4.98
C LEU A 513 -8.34 -30.16 -6.24
N LEU A 514 -8.10 -28.86 -6.33
CA LEU A 514 -7.49 -28.23 -7.51
C LEU A 514 -5.97 -28.23 -7.46
N ASN A 515 -5.36 -28.08 -6.27
CA ASN A 515 -3.91 -27.86 -6.16
C ASN A 515 -3.17 -29.08 -5.64
N TRP A 516 -3.73 -29.81 -4.66
CA TRP A 516 -3.04 -30.96 -4.06
C TRP A 516 -3.40 -32.28 -4.74
N ALA A 517 -4.69 -32.55 -4.90
CA ALA A 517 -5.16 -33.84 -5.40
C ALA A 517 -4.59 -34.22 -6.79
N PRO A 518 -4.50 -33.32 -7.78
CA PRO A 518 -3.98 -33.68 -9.11
C PRO A 518 -2.48 -34.02 -9.13
N GLN A 519 -1.76 -33.68 -8.06
CA GLN A 519 -0.33 -33.96 -7.91
C GLN A 519 -0.06 -35.31 -7.21
N GLN A 520 -1.09 -35.96 -6.66
CA GLN A 520 -0.95 -37.24 -5.99
C GLN A 520 -1.00 -38.40 -6.99
N LYS A 521 -0.29 -39.49 -6.66
CA LYS A 521 -0.42 -40.75 -7.39
C LYS A 521 -1.62 -41.52 -6.84
N TRP A 522 -2.70 -41.54 -7.59
CA TRP A 522 -3.90 -42.31 -7.24
C TRP A 522 -3.81 -43.71 -7.82
N GLY A 523 -4.18 -44.73 -7.04
CA GLY A 523 -4.31 -46.12 -7.52
C GLY A 523 -3.00 -46.82 -7.88
N GLY A 524 -1.86 -46.40 -7.31
CA GLY A 524 -0.58 -47.10 -7.49
C GLY A 524 -0.49 -48.43 -6.75
N ASP A 525 -1.35 -48.63 -5.74
CA ASP A 525 -1.38 -49.81 -4.86
C ASP A 525 -2.72 -50.59 -4.96
N LEU A 526 -3.46 -50.43 -6.06
CA LEU A 526 -4.69 -51.20 -6.35
C LEU A 526 -4.45 -52.24 -7.44
#